data_AF-A0A1V5FEC3-F1
#
_entry.id   AF-A0A1V5FEC3-F1
#
_cell.length_a   1.000
_cell.length_b   1.000
_cell.length_c   1.000
_cell.angle_alpha   90.00
_cell.angle_beta   90.00
_cell.angle_gamma   90.00
#
_symmetry.space_group_name_H-M   'P 1'
#
loop_
_entity.id
_entity.type
_entity.pdbx_description
1 polymer ?
#
loop_
_entity_poly.entity_id
_entity_poly.type
_entity_poly.pdbx_seq_one_letter_code
_entity_poly.pdbx_strand_id
1 'polypeptide(L)' 'MRDLAPGLRAVAWAPDGLIEAVELEAHDSFLIGVQWHPEQAPDDPAHRKLFEALIAAALK' A
#
# COMPACT_ATOMS: atom_id res chain seq x y z
N MET A 1 -16.02 3.46 -12.97
CA MET A 1 -14.90 4.33 -12.59
C MET A 1 -13.66 3.45 -12.62
N ARG A 2 -12.67 3.75 -13.46
CA ARG A 2 -11.49 2.89 -13.67
C ARG A 2 -10.17 3.61 -13.35
N ASP A 3 -10.26 4.89 -13.02
CA ASP A 3 -9.13 5.79 -12.77
C ASP A 3 -8.97 6.04 -11.28
N LEU A 4 -7.72 6.15 -10.83
CA LEU A 4 -7.42 6.54 -9.46
C LEU A 4 -7.81 8.00 -9.22
N ALA A 5 -8.16 8.31 -7.97
CA ALA A 5 -8.37 9.69 -7.56
C ALA A 5 -7.05 10.50 -7.72
N PRO A 6 -7.12 11.80 -8.01
CA PRO A 6 -5.94 12.66 -8.06
C PRO A 6 -5.09 12.54 -6.79
N GLY A 7 -3.77 12.47 -6.96
CA GLY A 7 -2.80 12.33 -5.87
C GLY A 7 -2.55 10.88 -5.42
N LEU A 8 -3.27 9.89 -5.95
CA LEU A 8 -2.95 8.46 -5.76
C LEU A 8 -2.17 7.92 -6.94
N ARG A 9 -1.12 7.14 -6.64
CA ARG A 9 -0.29 6.45 -7.62
C ARG A 9 -0.38 4.95 -7.43
N ALA A 10 -0.64 4.22 -8.51
CA ALA A 10 -0.57 2.76 -8.51
C ALA A 10 0.90 2.30 -8.38
N VAL A 11 1.13 1.31 -7.52
CA VAL A 11 2.48 0.79 -7.20
C VAL A 11 2.59 -0.73 -7.24
N ALA A 12 1.46 -1.45 -7.30
CA ALA A 12 1.44 -2.88 -7.58
C ALA A 12 0.28 -3.23 -8.50
N TRP A 13 0.49 -4.23 -9.34
CA TRP A 13 -0.50 -4.74 -10.29
C TRP A 13 -0.51 -6.26 -10.27
N ALA A 14 -1.70 -6.85 -10.39
CA ALA A 14 -1.88 -8.25 -10.71
C ALA A 14 -1.54 -8.52 -12.19
N PRO A 15 -1.30 -9.79 -12.59
CA PRO A 15 -0.98 -10.14 -13.98
C PRO A 15 -2.05 -9.76 -15.01
N ASP A 16 -3.30 -9.58 -14.59
CA ASP A 16 -4.41 -9.13 -15.43
C ASP A 16 -4.53 -7.60 -15.55
N GLY A 17 -3.62 -6.87 -14.89
CA GLY A 17 -3.57 -5.41 -14.88
C GLY A 17 -4.43 -4.75 -13.79
N LEU A 18 -5.05 -5.52 -12.90
CA LEU A 18 -5.75 -4.97 -11.74
C LEU A 18 -4.75 -4.28 -10.80
N ILE A 19 -5.07 -3.08 -10.33
CA ILE A 19 -4.26 -2.37 -9.33
C ILE A 19 -4.43 -3.05 -7.98
N GLU A 20 -3.33 -3.49 -7.39
CA GLU A 20 -3.28 -4.20 -6.10
C GLU A 20 -2.75 -3.32 -4.97
N ALA A 21 -2.01 -2.25 -5.29
CA ALA A 21 -1.57 -1.28 -4.29
C ALA A 21 -1.48 0.14 -4.82
N VAL A 22 -1.74 1.09 -3.93
CA VAL A 22 -1.64 2.53 -4.16
C VAL A 22 -0.87 3.21 -3.03
N GLU A 23 -0.24 4.33 -3.35
CA GLU A 23 0.32 5.25 -2.38
C GLU A 23 -0.05 6.70 -2.72
N LEU A 24 0.13 7.61 -1.75
CA LEU A 24 -0.01 9.04 -1.99
C LEU A 24 1.24 9.58 -2.70
N GLU A 25 1.05 10.35 -3.77
CA GLU A 25 2.16 10.99 -4.49
C GLU A 25 2.87 12.05 -3.63
N ALA A 26 2.13 12.72 -2.75
CA ALA A 26 2.67 13.69 -1.84
C ALA A 26 3.44 13.00 -0.69
N HIS A 27 4.63 13.52 -0.40
CA HIS A 27 5.54 12.95 0.61
C HIS A 27 5.31 13.47 2.04
N ASP A 28 4.26 14.28 2.25
CA ASP A 28 3.94 14.92 3.53
C ASP A 28 3.14 14.02 4.48
N SER A 29 2.58 12.91 3.98
CA SER A 29 1.84 11.94 4.79
C SER A 29 2.16 10.51 4.35
N PHE A 30 2.18 9.59 5.31
CA PHE A 30 2.31 8.17 5.02
C PHE A 30 0.95 7.58 4.64
N LEU A 31 0.83 7.07 3.42
CA LEU A 31 -0.34 6.34 2.94
C LEU A 31 0.10 5.24 1.99
N ILE A 32 -0.23 4.01 2.36
CA ILE A 32 -0.17 2.84 1.48
C ILE A 32 -1.50 2.11 1.64
N GLY A 33 -2.15 1.84 0.52
CA GLY A 33 -3.32 0.97 0.44
C GLY A 33 -2.98 -0.27 -0.36
N VAL A 34 -3.35 -1.44 0.15
CA VAL A 34 -3.20 -2.72 -0.54
C VAL A 34 -4.56 -3.39 -0.65
N GLN A 35 -4.81 -4.08 -1.76
CA GLN A 35 -6.09 -4.75 -2.02
C GLN A 35 -6.13 -6.16 -1.39
N TRP A 36 -4.97 -6.81 -1.23
CA TRP A 36 -4.85 -8.09 -0.53
C TRP A 36 -4.91 -7.92 1.00
N HIS A 37 -4.92 -9.06 1.70
CA HIS A 37 -5.02 -9.14 3.15
C HIS A 37 -3.67 -9.50 3.81
N PRO A 38 -2.73 -8.54 3.98
CA PRO A 38 -1.43 -8.83 4.59
C PRO A 38 -1.54 -9.37 6.03
N GLU A 39 -2.64 -9.07 6.73
CA GLU A 39 -2.93 -9.54 8.07
C GLU A 39 -3.18 -11.05 8.15
N GLN A 40 -3.56 -11.70 7.04
CA GLN A 40 -3.84 -13.14 7.01
C GLN A 40 -2.57 -14.01 6.96
N ALA A 41 -1.40 -13.41 6.72
CA ALA A 41 -0.11 -14.09 6.72
C ALA A 41 0.94 -13.27 7.49
N PRO A 42 0.84 -13.19 8.83
CA PRO A 42 1.71 -12.36 9.68
C PRO A 42 3.17 -12.84 9.74
N ASP A 43 3.40 -14.10 9.39
CA ASP A 43 4.74 -14.69 9.32
C ASP A 43 5.47 -14.37 8.01
N ASP A 44 4.77 -13.85 7.00
CA ASP A 44 5.39 -13.40 5.76
C ASP A 44 6.21 -12.12 6.01
N PRO A 45 7.54 -12.14 5.78
CA PRO A 45 8.39 -10.98 5.97
C PRO A 45 8.00 -9.76 5.11
N ALA A 46 7.42 -9.97 3.94
CA ALA A 46 6.97 -8.88 3.07
C ALA A 46 5.73 -8.19 3.64
N HIS A 47 4.76 -8.96 4.16
CA HIS A 47 3.59 -8.39 4.81
C HIS A 47 3.94 -7.68 6.11
N ARG A 48 4.86 -8.25 6.90
CA ARG A 48 5.35 -7.63 8.14
C ARG A 48 5.92 -6.23 7.91
N LYS A 49 6.67 -6.03 6.82
CA LYS A 49 7.25 -4.73 6.46
C LYS A 49 6.20 -3.63 6.24
N LEU A 50 4.99 -3.96 5.77
CA LEU A 50 3.91 -2.97 5.64
C LEU A 50 3.48 -2.42 7.00
N PHE A 51 3.33 -3.31 7.99
CA PHE A 51 2.98 -2.92 9.35
C PHE A 51 4.13 -2.21 10.07
N GLU A 52 5.38 -2.67 9.87
CA GLU A 52 6.56 -1.98 10.39
C GLU A 52 6.66 -0.55 9.84
N ALA A 53 6.41 -0.37 8.54
CA ALA A 53 6.40 0.95 7.91
C ALA A 53 5.29 1.85 8.46
N LEU A 54 4.08 1.30 8.69
CA LEU A 54 2.97 2.02 9.32
C LEU A 54 3.34 2.49 10.73
N ILE A 55 3.92 1.61 11.56
CA ILE A 55 4.36 1.95 12.91
C ILE A 55 5.45 3.03 12.88
N ALA A 56 6.45 2.86 12.01
CA ALA A 56 7.53 3.83 11.88
C ALA A 56 7.03 5.22 11.45
N ALA A 57 6.00 5.27 10.59
CA ALA A 57 5.37 6.51 10.17
C ALA A 57 4.57 7.19 11.31
N ALA A 58 3.92 6.41 12.17
CA ALA A 58 3.14 6.94 13.30
C ALA A 58 4.01 7.46 14.46
N LEU A 59 5.30 7.10 14.49
CA LEU A 59 6.27 7.53 15.50
C LEU A 59 7.07 8.77 15.09
N LYS A 60 6.87 9.29 13.88
CA LYS A 60 7.45 10.56 13.42
C LYS A 60 6.57 11.75 13.80
#